data_AF-A0AAX3ENL5-F1
#
_entry.id   AF-A0AAX3ENL5-F1
#
_cell.length_a   1.000
_cell.length_b   1.000
_cell.length_c   1.000
_cell.angle_alpha   90.00
_cell.angle_beta   90.00
_cell.angle_gamma   90.00
#
_symmetry.space_group_name_H-M   'P 1'
#
loop_
_entity.id
_entity.type
_entity.pdbx_description
1 polymer ?
#
loop_
_entity_poly.entity_id
_entity_poly.type
_entity_poly.pdbx_seq_one_letter_code
_entity_poly.pdbx_strand_id
1 'polypeptide(L)'
;MSHEAGPADIQPPADPAAAPGVRAQLLATEHWSLLASRSTTQGEVLTRISMFLTFTSASLLSVALVGNATQFSDAFRAFALTILSIDVLVGLLTHVRVMSVGMEDLMYVIAMNRLRAAYVDLDPGVAPYLMAGFTDDEEGAKRTYYFFGGRRDFSQVAGSSMVFMGTVNAALIGLLVGSALLVAGLAAPFAVGAGVMAGLAFLVTSLFRGKRRYDGVWRKLTSISPAGGGPTGDSRKTP
;
A
#
# COMPACT_ATOMS: atom_id res chain seq x y z
N MET A 1 -40.92 -34.67 61.37
CA MET A 1 -41.08 -34.45 59.93
C MET A 1 -39.96 -33.55 59.47
N SER A 2 -38.86 -34.17 59.04
CA SER A 2 -37.64 -33.52 58.59
C SER A 2 -37.74 -33.38 57.07
N HIS A 3 -37.87 -32.16 56.56
CA HIS A 3 -37.73 -31.90 55.13
C HIS A 3 -36.32 -31.39 54.87
N GLU A 4 -35.46 -32.26 54.35
CA GLU A 4 -34.26 -31.87 53.61
C GLU A 4 -34.70 -31.12 52.35
N ALA A 5 -34.31 -29.85 52.24
CA ALA A 5 -34.35 -29.14 50.97
C ALA A 5 -33.14 -29.62 50.15
N GLY A 6 -33.42 -30.27 49.03
CA GLY A 6 -32.40 -30.85 48.13
C GLY A 6 -31.44 -29.80 47.56
N PRO A 7 -30.28 -30.26 47.04
CA PRO A 7 -29.25 -29.39 46.51
C PRO A 7 -29.82 -28.51 45.40
N ALA A 8 -29.60 -27.21 45.53
CA ALA A 8 -29.98 -26.23 44.52
C ALA A 8 -29.41 -26.66 43.16
N ASP A 9 -30.27 -26.72 42.15
CA ASP A 9 -29.88 -26.90 40.76
C ASP A 9 -28.79 -25.88 40.41
N ILE A 10 -27.55 -26.36 40.31
CA ILE A 10 -26.46 -25.58 39.74
C ILE A 10 -26.72 -25.60 38.24
N GLN A 11 -27.46 -24.59 37.77
CA GLN A 11 -27.52 -24.27 36.35
C GLN A 11 -26.06 -24.13 35.86
N PRO A 12 -25.60 -24.93 34.87
CA PRO A 12 -24.25 -24.76 34.33
C PRO A 12 -24.11 -23.32 33.81
N PRO A 13 -22.98 -22.63 34.02
CA PRO A 13 -22.81 -21.26 33.57
C PRO A 13 -23.07 -21.21 32.07
N ALA A 14 -24.10 -20.45 31.68
CA ALA A 14 -24.37 -20.15 30.28
C ALA A 14 -23.07 -19.59 29.70
N ASP A 15 -22.55 -20.27 28.68
CA ASP A 15 -21.30 -19.91 28.01
C ASP A 15 -21.35 -18.42 27.64
N PRO A 16 -20.59 -17.53 28.32
CA PRO A 16 -20.85 -16.11 28.25
C PRO A 16 -20.24 -15.62 26.95
N ALA A 17 -21.05 -15.63 25.91
CA ALA A 17 -20.82 -14.80 24.76
C ALA A 17 -20.51 -13.39 25.30
N ALA A 18 -19.25 -12.93 25.16
CA ALA A 18 -18.71 -11.82 25.94
C ALA A 18 -19.66 -10.61 25.99
N ALA A 19 -19.82 -9.98 27.15
CA ALA A 19 -20.71 -8.83 27.33
C ALA A 19 -20.45 -7.75 26.25
N PRO A 20 -21.49 -7.07 25.72
CA PRO A 20 -21.33 -6.14 24.58
C PRO A 20 -20.23 -5.09 24.78
N GLY A 21 -20.02 -4.59 26.00
CA GLY A 21 -18.93 -3.66 26.32
C GLY A 21 -17.54 -4.27 26.14
N VAL A 22 -17.34 -5.55 26.49
CA VAL A 22 -16.07 -6.27 26.28
C VAL A 22 -15.79 -6.43 24.79
N ARG A 23 -16.82 -6.76 24.00
CA ARG A 23 -16.70 -6.87 22.53
C ARG A 23 -16.30 -5.53 21.91
N ALA A 24 -16.98 -4.45 22.28
CA ALA A 24 -16.67 -3.10 21.81
C ALA A 24 -15.22 -2.71 22.15
N GLN A 25 -14.76 -3.04 23.36
CA GLN A 25 -13.38 -2.78 23.78
C GLN A 25 -12.37 -3.57 22.95
N LEU A 26 -12.58 -4.88 22.72
CA LEU A 26 -11.69 -5.71 21.91
C LEU A 26 -11.60 -5.20 20.47
N LEU A 27 -12.73 -4.86 19.85
CA LEU A 27 -12.74 -4.32 18.49
C LEU A 27 -12.07 -2.95 18.42
N ALA A 28 -12.29 -2.08 19.42
CA ALA A 28 -11.62 -0.79 19.49
C ALA A 28 -10.10 -0.95 19.62
N THR A 29 -9.62 -1.84 20.51
CA THR A 29 -8.19 -2.11 20.67
C THR A 29 -7.56 -2.59 19.37
N GLU A 30 -8.21 -3.49 18.64
CA GLU A 30 -7.72 -3.94 17.33
C GLU A 30 -7.76 -2.82 16.27
N HIS A 31 -8.77 -1.97 16.28
CA HIS A 31 -8.82 -0.83 15.34
C HIS A 31 -7.68 0.17 15.58
N TRP A 32 -7.35 0.45 16.84
CA TRP A 32 -6.22 1.28 17.20
C TRP A 32 -4.88 0.62 16.84
N SER A 33 -4.75 -0.70 17.01
CA SER A 33 -3.54 -1.45 16.61
C SER A 33 -3.29 -1.34 15.09
N LEU A 34 -4.35 -1.46 14.28
CA LEU A 34 -4.27 -1.32 12.81
C LEU A 34 -3.95 0.12 12.40
N LEU A 35 -4.54 1.13 13.05
CA LEU A 35 -4.23 2.54 12.80
C LEU A 35 -2.75 2.86 13.09
N ALA A 36 -2.22 2.36 14.21
CA ALA A 36 -0.82 2.55 14.59
C ALA A 36 0.13 1.84 13.62
N SER A 37 -0.22 0.63 13.18
CA SER A 37 0.57 -0.12 12.19
C SER A 37 0.58 0.59 10.84
N ARG A 38 -0.57 1.09 10.40
CA ARG A 38 -0.71 1.86 9.15
C ARG A 38 0.10 3.16 9.17
N SER A 39 0.02 3.93 10.26
CA SER A 39 0.78 5.19 10.38
C SER A 39 2.29 4.96 10.41
N THR A 40 2.75 3.94 11.14
CA THR A 40 4.17 3.55 11.18
C THR A 40 4.69 3.15 9.79
N THR A 41 3.89 2.37 9.06
CA THR A 41 4.22 1.93 7.69
C THR A 41 4.31 3.12 6.72
N GLN A 42 3.36 4.07 6.82
CA GLN A 42 3.40 5.32 6.03
C GLN A 42 4.63 6.18 6.37
N GLY A 43 4.96 6.29 7.66
CA GLY A 43 6.16 6.99 8.13
C GLY A 43 7.44 6.39 7.56
N GLU A 44 7.59 5.06 7.60
CA GLU A 44 8.74 4.35 7.04
C GLU A 44 8.95 4.69 5.55
N VAL A 45 7.89 4.64 4.75
CA VAL A 45 7.97 4.93 3.31
C VAL A 45 8.31 6.38 3.04
N LEU A 46 7.69 7.32 3.77
CA LEU A 46 8.01 8.74 3.62
C LEU A 46 9.49 9.00 3.94
N THR A 47 10.02 8.41 5.01
CA THR A 47 11.43 8.51 5.37
C THR A 47 12.34 7.94 4.28
N ARG A 48 12.02 6.77 3.72
CA ARG A 48 12.81 6.18 2.64
C ARG A 48 12.81 7.03 1.37
N ILE A 49 11.65 7.55 0.97
CA ILE A 49 11.54 8.44 -0.20
C ILE A 49 12.39 9.70 0.02
N SER A 50 12.26 10.35 1.18
CA SER A 50 13.03 11.55 1.52
C SER A 50 14.53 11.28 1.50
N MET A 51 15.00 10.20 2.14
CA MET A 51 16.41 9.81 2.12
C MET A 51 16.93 9.56 0.70
N PHE A 52 16.14 8.88 -0.14
CA PHE A 52 16.50 8.64 -1.53
C PHE A 52 16.61 9.94 -2.34
N LEU A 53 15.65 10.86 -2.21
CA LEU A 53 15.68 12.14 -2.91
C LEU A 53 16.85 13.02 -2.44
N THR A 54 17.15 13.02 -1.14
CA THR A 54 18.32 13.70 -0.58
C THR A 54 19.61 13.10 -1.11
N PHE A 55 19.74 11.78 -1.11
CA PHE A 55 20.91 11.08 -1.65
C PHE A 55 21.11 11.38 -3.14
N THR A 56 20.05 11.27 -3.94
CA THR A 56 20.08 11.56 -5.38
C THR A 56 20.41 13.03 -5.66
N SER A 57 19.94 13.96 -4.82
CA SER A 57 20.29 15.38 -4.98
C SER A 57 21.78 15.61 -4.71
N ALA A 58 22.32 15.01 -3.65
CA ALA A 58 23.74 15.10 -3.32
C ALA A 58 24.63 14.40 -4.36
N SER A 59 24.19 13.27 -4.92
CA SER A 59 24.90 12.53 -5.95
C SER A 59 24.98 13.34 -7.25
N LEU A 60 23.88 13.94 -7.70
CA LEU A 60 23.84 14.80 -8.88
C LEU A 60 24.72 16.05 -8.70
N LEU A 61 24.71 16.65 -7.50
CA LEU A 61 25.61 17.75 -7.16
C LEU A 61 27.09 17.32 -7.25
N SER A 62 27.42 16.16 -6.69
CA SER A 62 28.79 15.61 -6.75
C SER A 62 29.24 15.37 -8.19
N VAL A 63 28.38 14.77 -9.02
CA VAL A 63 28.65 14.57 -10.45
C VAL A 63 28.87 15.90 -11.17
N ALA A 64 28.06 16.92 -10.90
CA ALA A 64 28.23 18.25 -11.52
C ALA A 64 29.58 18.90 -11.14
N LEU A 65 29.97 18.84 -9.86
CA LEU A 65 31.24 19.40 -9.38
C LEU A 65 32.45 18.69 -9.98
N VAL A 66 32.43 17.36 -9.99
CA VAL A 66 33.51 16.54 -10.58
C VAL A 66 33.58 16.75 -12.08
N GLY A 67 32.44 16.82 -12.78
CA GLY A 67 32.38 17.10 -14.22
C GLY A 67 33.02 18.43 -14.59
N ASN A 68 32.73 19.49 -13.83
CA ASN A 68 33.34 20.80 -14.02
C ASN A 68 34.86 20.78 -13.76
N ALA A 69 35.31 20.10 -12.71
CA ALA A 69 36.73 20.01 -12.36
C ALA A 69 37.56 19.19 -13.36
N THR A 70 36.97 18.17 -13.98
CA THR A 70 37.67 17.19 -14.83
C THR A 70 37.44 17.40 -16.33
N GLN A 71 36.76 18.48 -16.71
CA GLN A 71 36.44 18.82 -18.11
C GLN A 71 35.78 17.66 -18.86
N PHE A 72 34.89 16.92 -18.18
CA PHE A 72 34.14 15.78 -18.75
C PHE A 72 35.01 14.65 -19.35
N SER A 73 36.21 14.44 -18.79
CA SER A 73 37.13 13.36 -19.18
C SER A 73 36.51 11.95 -19.10
N ASP A 74 37.21 10.95 -19.64
CA ASP A 74 36.77 9.55 -19.55
C ASP A 74 36.71 9.03 -18.10
N ALA A 75 37.60 9.52 -17.23
CA ALA A 75 37.54 9.23 -15.79
C ALA A 75 36.24 9.76 -15.16
N PHE A 76 35.77 10.94 -15.59
CA PHE A 76 34.48 11.47 -15.15
C PHE A 76 33.32 10.60 -15.61
N ARG A 77 33.33 10.11 -16.85
CA ARG A 77 32.27 9.25 -17.37
C ARG A 77 32.13 7.98 -16.53
N ALA A 78 33.25 7.35 -16.17
CA ALA A 78 33.27 6.19 -15.29
C ALA A 78 32.72 6.52 -13.89
N PHE A 79 33.14 7.65 -13.31
CA PHE A 79 32.64 8.14 -12.02
C PHE A 79 31.12 8.38 -12.05
N ALA A 80 30.63 9.12 -13.05
CA ALA A 80 29.21 9.45 -13.20
C ALA A 80 28.35 8.19 -13.38
N LEU A 81 28.78 7.24 -14.21
CA LEU A 81 28.09 5.96 -14.38
C LEU A 81 28.07 5.14 -13.08
N THR A 82 29.14 5.19 -12.29
CA THR A 82 29.21 4.49 -11.00
C THR A 82 28.19 5.06 -10.03
N ILE A 83 28.18 6.39 -9.85
CA ILE A 83 27.23 7.07 -8.97
C ILE A 83 25.78 6.85 -9.42
N LEU A 84 25.52 7.00 -10.72
CA LEU A 84 24.19 6.80 -11.29
C LEU A 84 23.70 5.35 -11.13
N SER A 85 24.60 4.37 -11.22
CA SER A 85 24.27 2.96 -10.94
C SER A 85 23.86 2.74 -9.49
N ILE A 86 24.52 3.42 -8.55
CA ILE A 86 24.17 3.38 -7.12
C ILE A 86 22.81 4.06 -6.89
N ASP A 87 22.55 5.22 -7.52
CA ASP A 87 21.26 5.91 -7.42
C ASP A 87 20.10 5.03 -7.93
N VAL A 88 20.28 4.38 -9.09
CA VAL A 88 19.30 3.43 -9.61
C VAL A 88 19.08 2.27 -8.63
N LEU A 89 20.14 1.70 -8.06
CA LEU A 89 20.02 0.61 -7.10
C LEU A 89 19.23 1.01 -5.86
N VAL A 90 19.58 2.14 -5.23
CA VAL A 90 18.89 2.65 -4.03
C VAL A 90 17.44 3.03 -4.36
N GLY A 91 17.22 3.65 -5.52
CA GLY A 91 15.89 3.99 -6.02
C GLY A 91 15.00 2.76 -6.24
N LEU A 92 15.55 1.68 -6.80
CA LEU A 92 14.85 0.41 -6.99
C LEU A 92 14.49 -0.25 -5.66
N LEU A 93 15.40 -0.27 -4.68
CA LEU A 93 15.11 -0.80 -3.34
C LEU A 93 13.99 -0.02 -2.65
N THR A 94 14.03 1.30 -2.77
CA THR A 94 12.98 2.20 -2.25
C THR A 94 11.65 1.90 -2.95
N HIS A 95 11.65 1.74 -4.26
CA HIS A 95 10.47 1.43 -5.06
C HIS A 95 9.81 0.11 -4.67
N VAL A 96 10.61 -0.94 -4.43
CA VAL A 96 10.08 -2.24 -3.98
C VAL A 96 9.32 -2.08 -2.66
N ARG A 97 9.84 -1.31 -1.70
CA ARG A 97 9.14 -1.06 -0.44
C ARG A 97 7.87 -0.25 -0.65
N VAL A 98 7.91 0.81 -1.45
CA VAL A 98 6.74 1.66 -1.77
C VAL A 98 5.61 0.83 -2.36
N MET A 99 5.93 -0.09 -3.29
CA MET A 99 4.93 -1.00 -3.87
C MET A 99 4.39 -2.02 -2.87
N SER A 100 5.17 -2.40 -1.86
CA SER A 100 4.74 -3.34 -0.81
C SER A 100 3.80 -2.65 0.18
N VAL A 101 4.16 -1.44 0.60
CA VAL A 101 3.34 -0.61 1.49
C VAL A 101 2.02 -0.21 0.86
N GLY A 102 1.98 0.04 -0.45
CA GLY A 102 0.70 0.26 -1.14
C GLY A 102 -0.28 -0.90 -0.96
N MET A 103 0.21 -2.15 -0.89
CA MET A 103 -0.61 -3.33 -0.63
C MET A 103 -0.95 -3.49 0.86
N GLU A 104 0.00 -3.17 1.75
CA GLU A 104 -0.24 -3.15 3.21
C GLU A 104 -1.31 -2.11 3.58
N ASP A 105 -1.29 -0.94 2.96
CA ASP A 105 -2.31 0.10 3.15
C ASP A 105 -3.71 -0.42 2.78
N LEU A 106 -3.83 -1.10 1.63
CA LEU A 106 -5.08 -1.75 1.23
C LEU A 106 -5.51 -2.83 2.23
N MET A 107 -4.57 -3.64 2.70
CA MET A 107 -4.82 -4.68 3.72
C MET A 107 -5.37 -4.06 5.02
N TYR A 108 -4.76 -2.97 5.52
CA TYR A 108 -5.24 -2.26 6.70
C TYR A 108 -6.64 -1.69 6.47
N VAL A 109 -6.90 -1.09 5.30
CA VAL A 109 -8.23 -0.54 4.96
C VAL A 109 -9.31 -1.63 4.98
N ILE A 110 -9.06 -2.79 4.36
CA ILE A 110 -10.01 -3.91 4.34
C ILE A 110 -10.27 -4.41 5.77
N ALA A 111 -9.22 -4.62 6.57
CA ALA A 111 -9.35 -5.06 7.96
C ALA A 111 -10.15 -4.05 8.81
N MET A 112 -9.84 -2.77 8.68
CA MET A 112 -10.55 -1.70 9.38
C MET A 112 -12.03 -1.61 8.96
N ASN A 113 -12.34 -1.81 7.68
CA ASN A 113 -13.72 -1.84 7.21
C ASN A 113 -14.48 -3.00 7.83
N ARG A 114 -13.87 -4.20 7.91
CA ARG A 114 -14.46 -5.36 8.57
C ARG A 114 -14.75 -5.11 10.05
N LEU A 115 -13.88 -4.39 10.76
CA LEU A 115 -14.17 -3.95 12.13
C LEU A 115 -15.35 -2.97 12.19
N ARG A 116 -15.50 -2.08 11.19
CA ARG A 116 -16.66 -1.18 11.12
C ARG A 116 -17.97 -1.92 10.85
N ALA A 117 -17.96 -3.01 10.08
CA ALA A 117 -19.14 -3.88 10.00
C ALA A 117 -19.52 -4.41 11.39
N ALA A 118 -18.55 -4.89 12.16
CA ALA A 118 -18.80 -5.36 13.52
C ALA A 118 -19.32 -4.24 14.47
N TYR A 119 -18.97 -2.97 14.23
CA TYR A 119 -19.56 -1.85 14.97
C TYR A 119 -21.04 -1.69 14.66
N VAL A 120 -21.40 -1.80 13.38
CA VAL A 120 -22.79 -1.74 12.91
C VAL A 120 -23.59 -2.95 13.42
N ASP A 121 -22.98 -4.13 13.51
CA ASP A 121 -23.60 -5.32 14.09
C ASP A 121 -23.88 -5.17 15.60
N LEU A 122 -23.01 -4.44 16.32
CA LEU A 122 -23.19 -4.15 17.74
C LEU A 122 -24.25 -3.06 18.00
N ASP A 123 -24.24 -1.99 17.21
CA ASP A 123 -25.23 -0.91 17.27
C ASP A 123 -25.56 -0.41 15.84
N PRO A 124 -26.66 -0.89 15.23
CA PRO A 124 -27.05 -0.49 13.89
C PRO A 124 -27.31 1.02 13.75
N GLY A 125 -27.57 1.72 14.86
CA GLY A 125 -27.81 3.17 14.89
C GLY A 125 -26.59 3.99 14.46
N VAL A 126 -25.37 3.43 14.51
CA VAL A 126 -24.14 4.16 14.11
C VAL A 126 -23.96 4.24 12.60
N ALA A 127 -24.60 3.36 11.82
CA ALA A 127 -24.36 3.24 10.38
C ALA A 127 -24.54 4.54 9.58
N PRO A 128 -25.58 5.38 9.82
CA PRO A 128 -25.76 6.65 9.09
C PRO A 128 -24.65 7.67 9.35
N TYR A 129 -23.90 7.53 10.44
CA TYR A 129 -22.82 8.45 10.83
C TYR A 129 -21.46 8.03 10.25
N LEU A 130 -21.34 6.82 9.70
CA LEU A 130 -20.11 6.35 9.05
C LEU A 130 -20.03 6.85 7.61
N MET A 131 -19.18 7.86 7.39
CA MET A 131 -18.82 8.29 6.03
C MET A 131 -17.94 7.23 5.34
N ALA A 132 -17.06 6.59 6.11
CA ALA A 132 -16.20 5.51 5.66
C ALA A 132 -16.95 4.24 5.30
N GLY A 133 -16.35 3.46 4.40
CA GLY A 133 -16.84 2.13 4.11
C GLY A 133 -16.76 1.25 5.35
N PHE A 134 -17.79 0.45 5.56
CA PHE A 134 -17.84 -0.60 6.58
C PHE A 134 -17.96 -2.00 5.96
N THR A 135 -17.93 -2.12 4.64
CA THR A 135 -17.91 -3.40 3.92
C THR A 135 -16.48 -3.75 3.54
N ASP A 136 -16.15 -5.04 3.58
CA ASP A 136 -14.78 -5.55 3.35
C ASP A 136 -14.54 -5.97 1.89
N ASP A 137 -15.36 -5.45 0.97
CA ASP A 137 -15.26 -5.62 -0.47
C ASP A 137 -14.61 -4.41 -1.16
N GLU A 138 -14.45 -4.51 -2.49
CA GLU A 138 -13.78 -3.48 -3.29
C GLU A 138 -14.48 -2.13 -3.19
N GLU A 139 -15.80 -2.12 -3.19
CA GLU A 139 -16.60 -0.89 -3.08
C GLU A 139 -16.47 -0.25 -1.69
N GLY A 140 -16.45 -1.05 -0.63
CA GLY A 140 -16.16 -0.58 0.72
C GLY A 140 -14.78 0.05 0.83
N ALA A 141 -13.76 -0.58 0.26
CA ALA A 141 -12.40 -0.02 0.27
C ALA A 141 -12.31 1.29 -0.53
N LYS A 142 -12.92 1.36 -1.72
CA LYS A 142 -12.99 2.60 -2.52
C LYS A 142 -13.67 3.73 -1.74
N ARG A 143 -14.79 3.43 -1.07
CA ARG A 143 -15.48 4.40 -0.21
C ARG A 143 -14.57 4.86 0.93
N THR A 144 -13.79 3.96 1.52
CA THR A 144 -12.84 4.33 2.58
C THR A 144 -11.71 5.23 2.09
N TYR A 145 -11.24 5.06 0.86
CA TYR A 145 -10.27 5.97 0.25
C TYR A 145 -10.88 7.32 -0.14
N TYR A 146 -12.14 7.35 -0.55
CA TYR A 146 -12.83 8.59 -0.90
C TYR A 146 -14.34 8.52 -0.64
N PHE A 147 -14.79 9.19 0.43
CA PHE A 147 -16.17 9.09 0.92
C PHE A 147 -17.22 9.75 0.02
N PHE A 148 -16.85 10.75 -0.79
CA PHE A 148 -17.80 11.50 -1.62
C PHE A 148 -18.10 10.83 -2.98
N GLY A 149 -17.58 9.63 -3.22
CA GLY A 149 -17.86 8.83 -4.42
C GLY A 149 -17.35 9.44 -5.74
N GLY A 150 -17.48 8.69 -6.83
CA GLY A 150 -17.41 9.25 -8.19
C GLY A 150 -16.04 9.66 -8.74
N ARG A 151 -14.93 9.59 -7.99
CA ARG A 151 -13.60 9.89 -8.57
C ARG A 151 -13.05 8.70 -9.34
N ARG A 152 -13.32 8.71 -10.65
CA ARG A 152 -12.58 7.93 -11.67
C ARG A 152 -11.25 8.60 -12.04
N ASP A 153 -10.84 9.63 -11.30
CA ASP A 153 -9.80 10.53 -11.74
C ASP A 153 -8.43 9.86 -11.70
N PHE A 154 -7.83 9.79 -12.89
CA PHE A 154 -6.41 9.47 -13.08
C PHE A 154 -5.49 10.27 -12.16
N SER A 155 -5.94 11.42 -11.64
CA SER A 155 -5.20 12.27 -10.70
C SER A 155 -4.81 11.58 -9.39
N GLN A 156 -5.62 10.64 -8.86
CA GLN A 156 -5.26 9.89 -7.65
C GLN A 156 -4.14 8.88 -7.92
N VAL A 157 -4.22 8.20 -9.08
CA VAL A 157 -3.19 7.24 -9.50
C VAL A 157 -1.90 8.00 -9.83
N ALA A 158 -2.00 9.09 -10.59
CA ALA A 158 -0.88 9.94 -10.98
C ALA A 158 -0.18 10.60 -9.77
N GLY A 159 -0.94 11.00 -8.75
CA GLY A 159 -0.42 11.59 -7.52
C GLY A 159 0.07 10.58 -6.47
N SER A 160 -0.01 9.27 -6.75
CA SER A 160 0.41 8.25 -5.78
C SER A 160 1.93 8.20 -5.63
N SER A 161 2.41 7.90 -4.42
CA SER A 161 3.85 7.70 -4.15
C SER A 161 4.46 6.60 -5.03
N MET A 162 3.66 5.60 -5.44
CA MET A 162 4.07 4.54 -6.37
C MET A 162 4.38 5.07 -7.77
N VAL A 163 3.52 5.94 -8.33
CA VAL A 163 3.73 6.52 -9.66
C VAL A 163 4.87 7.55 -9.62
N PHE A 164 4.92 8.37 -8.57
CA PHE A 164 6.03 9.30 -8.36
C PHE A 164 7.38 8.57 -8.34
N MET A 165 7.53 7.57 -7.47
CA MET A 165 8.78 6.79 -7.36
C MET A 165 9.07 5.97 -8.63
N GLY A 166 8.04 5.43 -9.27
CA GLY A 166 8.19 4.75 -10.55
C GLY A 166 8.73 5.68 -11.64
N THR A 167 8.28 6.93 -11.67
CA THR A 167 8.71 7.94 -12.64
C THR A 167 10.16 8.38 -12.40
N VAL A 168 10.53 8.65 -11.14
CA VAL A 168 11.91 9.01 -10.79
C VAL A 168 12.88 7.89 -11.16
N ASN A 169 12.55 6.64 -10.82
CA ASN A 169 13.38 5.50 -11.20
C ASN A 169 13.44 5.28 -12.71
N ALA A 170 12.33 5.45 -13.43
CA ALA A 170 12.32 5.37 -14.89
C ALA A 170 13.30 6.38 -15.52
N ALA A 171 13.32 7.61 -15.00
CA ALA A 171 14.27 8.64 -15.45
C ALA A 171 15.73 8.25 -15.16
N LEU A 172 16.03 7.78 -13.95
CA LEU A 172 17.39 7.36 -13.59
C LEU A 172 17.86 6.15 -14.40
N ILE A 173 16.99 5.16 -14.61
CA ILE A 173 17.29 3.98 -15.46
C ILE A 173 17.54 4.42 -16.91
N GLY A 174 16.70 5.30 -17.44
CA GLY A 174 16.88 5.81 -18.80
C GLY A 174 18.18 6.61 -18.95
N LEU A 175 18.52 7.43 -17.96
CA LEU A 175 19.79 8.16 -17.93
C LEU A 175 20.98 7.19 -17.85
N LEU A 176 20.88 6.13 -17.05
CA LEU A 176 21.95 5.14 -16.90
C LEU A 176 22.19 4.38 -18.19
N VAL A 177 21.13 3.83 -18.78
CA VAL A 177 21.21 3.07 -20.04
C VAL A 177 21.69 3.96 -21.18
N GLY A 178 21.11 5.15 -21.34
CA GLY A 178 21.51 6.07 -22.40
C GLY A 178 22.97 6.51 -22.27
N SER A 179 23.39 6.89 -21.05
CA SER A 179 24.78 7.29 -20.80
C SER A 179 25.77 6.14 -21.00
N ALA A 180 25.43 4.93 -20.58
CA ALA A 180 26.28 3.75 -20.77
C ALA A 180 26.48 3.44 -22.27
N LEU A 181 25.43 3.55 -23.08
CA LEU A 181 25.51 3.31 -24.52
C LEU A 181 26.31 4.40 -25.25
N LEU A 182 26.21 5.67 -24.81
CA LEU A 182 27.07 6.74 -25.32
C LEU A 182 28.54 6.48 -25.03
N VAL A 183 28.86 6.04 -23.81
CA VAL A 183 30.24 5.67 -23.42
C VAL A 183 30.73 4.46 -24.21
N ALA A 184 29.85 3.52 -24.56
CA ALA A 184 30.17 2.39 -25.42
C ALA A 184 30.35 2.75 -26.92
N GLY A 185 30.21 4.03 -27.29
CA GLY A 185 30.45 4.51 -28.65
C GLY A 185 29.26 4.40 -29.60
N LEU A 186 28.05 4.12 -29.10
CA LEU A 186 26.86 4.13 -29.94
C LEU A 186 26.47 5.56 -30.31
N ALA A 187 25.88 5.72 -31.50
CA ALA A 187 25.39 7.01 -31.96
C ALA A 187 24.28 7.56 -31.04
N ALA A 188 24.32 8.87 -30.81
CA ALA A 188 23.46 9.53 -29.83
C ALA A 188 21.95 9.27 -30.00
N PRO A 189 21.36 9.27 -31.22
CA PRO A 189 19.94 8.96 -31.38
C PRO A 189 19.56 7.57 -30.87
N PHE A 190 20.43 6.57 -31.09
CA PHE A 190 20.20 5.20 -30.62
C PHE A 190 20.34 5.10 -29.11
N ALA A 191 21.37 5.72 -28.52
CA ALA A 191 21.58 5.69 -27.08
C ALA A 191 20.43 6.38 -26.31
N VAL A 192 19.98 7.54 -26.79
CA VAL A 192 18.83 8.26 -26.22
C VAL A 192 17.55 7.43 -26.37
N GLY A 193 17.29 6.89 -27.56
CA GLY A 193 16.13 6.04 -27.80
C GLY A 193 16.09 4.82 -26.88
N ALA A 194 17.21 4.12 -26.72
CA ALA A 194 17.33 2.98 -25.82
C ALA A 194 17.13 3.36 -24.34
N GLY A 195 17.67 4.50 -23.90
CA GLY A 195 17.45 5.03 -22.56
C GLY A 195 15.98 5.33 -22.28
N VAL A 196 15.32 6.06 -23.17
CA VAL A 196 13.87 6.36 -23.07
C VAL A 196 13.06 5.06 -23.02
N MET A 197 13.36 4.11 -23.91
CA MET A 197 12.68 2.81 -23.93
C MET A 197 12.89 2.01 -22.64
N ALA A 198 14.09 2.01 -22.07
CA ALA A 198 14.37 1.32 -20.80
C ALA A 198 13.57 1.93 -19.64
N GLY A 199 13.54 3.26 -19.53
CA GLY A 199 12.75 3.96 -18.52
C GLY A 199 11.25 3.70 -18.66
N LEU A 200 10.71 3.81 -19.88
CA LEU A 200 9.31 3.52 -20.16
C LEU A 200 8.95 2.06 -19.89
N ALA A 201 9.80 1.11 -20.29
CA ALA A 201 9.61 -0.30 -20.01
C ALA A 201 9.55 -0.57 -18.49
N PHE A 202 10.44 0.04 -17.72
CA PHE A 202 10.40 -0.05 -16.26
C PHE A 202 9.10 0.52 -15.68
N LEU A 203 8.68 1.72 -16.11
CA LEU A 203 7.46 2.35 -15.60
C LEU A 203 6.22 1.51 -15.92
N VAL A 204 6.06 1.07 -17.17
CA VAL A 204 4.93 0.25 -17.63
C VAL A 204 4.90 -1.09 -16.88
N THR A 205 6.04 -1.77 -16.76
CA THR A 205 6.11 -3.05 -16.03
C THR A 205 5.79 -2.87 -14.55
N SER A 206 6.24 -1.77 -13.93
CA SER A 206 5.90 -1.43 -12.54
C SER A 206 4.39 -1.23 -12.35
N LEU A 207 3.76 -0.40 -13.18
CA LEU A 207 2.32 -0.14 -13.14
C LEU A 207 1.52 -1.42 -13.32
N PHE A 208 1.91 -2.23 -14.30
CA PHE A 208 1.23 -3.48 -14.61
C PHE A 208 1.36 -4.51 -13.48
N ARG A 209 2.55 -4.60 -12.85
CA ARG A 209 2.74 -5.44 -11.66
C ARG A 209 1.92 -4.94 -10.47
N GLY A 210 1.82 -3.62 -10.28
CA GLY A 210 0.96 -3.02 -9.26
C GLY A 210 -0.51 -3.39 -9.47
N LYS A 211 -1.02 -3.16 -10.68
CA LYS A 211 -2.39 -3.52 -11.06
C LYS A 211 -2.67 -5.02 -10.88
N ARG A 212 -1.78 -5.89 -11.36
CA ARG A 212 -1.94 -7.34 -11.20
C ARG A 212 -2.01 -7.78 -9.74
N ARG A 213 -1.24 -7.15 -8.84
CA ARG A 213 -1.30 -7.43 -7.41
C ARG A 213 -2.61 -6.95 -6.80
N TYR A 214 -3.04 -5.73 -7.12
CA TYR A 214 -4.33 -5.18 -6.68
C TYR A 214 -5.50 -6.08 -7.12
N ASP A 215 -5.60 -6.40 -8.41
CA ASP A 215 -6.62 -7.30 -8.96
C ASP A 215 -6.50 -8.72 -8.38
N GLY A 216 -5.30 -9.11 -7.92
CA GLY A 216 -5.05 -10.39 -7.26
C GLY A 216 -5.61 -10.47 -5.83
N VAL A 217 -5.69 -9.35 -5.11
CA VAL A 217 -6.29 -9.29 -3.77
C VAL A 217 -7.78 -9.59 -3.87
N TRP A 218 -8.51 -8.87 -4.73
CA TRP A 218 -9.97 -9.02 -4.84
C TRP A 218 -10.40 -10.39 -5.34
N ARG A 219 -9.60 -11.04 -6.19
CA ARG A 219 -9.86 -12.42 -6.63
C ARG A 219 -9.69 -13.46 -5.54
N LYS A 220 -8.88 -13.18 -4.51
CA LYS A 220 -8.58 -14.12 -3.41
C LYS A 220 -9.35 -13.81 -2.14
N LEU A 221 -9.78 -12.57 -1.97
CA LEU A 221 -10.48 -12.12 -0.79
C LEU A 221 -11.89 -12.71 -0.76
N THR A 222 -12.19 -13.46 0.30
CA THR A 222 -13.56 -13.82 0.65
C THR A 222 -14.10 -12.76 1.59
N SER A 223 -15.09 -11.99 1.11
CA SER A 223 -15.75 -10.94 1.88
C SER A 223 -16.69 -11.56 2.91
N ILE A 224 -16.60 -11.09 4.15
CA ILE A 224 -17.49 -11.49 5.27
C ILE A 224 -18.68 -10.53 5.35
N SER A 225 -18.51 -9.27 4.94
CA SER A 225 -19.51 -8.21 5.00
C SER A 225 -19.57 -7.44 3.67
N PRO A 226 -20.16 -8.02 2.61
CA PRO A 226 -20.22 -7.40 1.28
C PRO A 226 -21.29 -6.30 1.20
N ALA A 227 -21.07 -5.27 0.38
CA ALA A 227 -21.99 -4.14 0.22
C ALA A 227 -23.36 -4.52 -0.38
N GLY A 228 -23.46 -5.68 -1.02
CA GLY A 228 -24.71 -6.23 -1.57
C GLY A 228 -25.38 -7.30 -0.71
N GLY A 229 -24.78 -7.72 0.41
CA GLY A 229 -25.30 -8.78 1.27
C GLY A 229 -25.71 -8.23 2.63
N GLY A 230 -26.99 -7.91 2.79
CA GLY A 230 -27.62 -8.00 4.12
C GLY A 230 -27.42 -9.41 4.69
N PRO A 231 -27.57 -9.61 6.01
CA PRO A 231 -27.24 -10.88 6.66
C PRO A 231 -27.93 -12.00 5.91
N THR A 232 -27.16 -12.88 5.28
CA THR A 232 -27.67 -14.12 4.72
C THR A 232 -28.10 -14.95 5.92
N GLY A 233 -29.37 -14.78 6.30
CA GLY A 233 -30.08 -15.73 7.14
C GLY A 233 -30.09 -17.05 6.39
N ASP A 234 -29.05 -17.86 6.63
CA ASP A 234 -28.99 -19.24 6.22
C ASP A 234 -29.99 -20.04 7.09
N SER A 235 -31.26 -19.84 6.79
CA SER A 235 -32.29 -20.80 7.10
C SER A 235 -32.18 -21.93 6.09
N ARG A 236 -31.27 -22.90 6.31
CA ARG A 236 -31.51 -24.32 5.99
C ARG A 236 -30.36 -25.27 6.40
N LYS A 237 -30.77 -26.19 7.28
CA LYS A 237 -30.47 -27.65 7.34
C LYS A 237 -29.26 -28.09 8.17
N THR A 238 -29.54 -28.75 9.30
CA THR A 238 -29.56 -30.23 9.44
C THR A 238 -29.82 -30.63 10.91
N PRO A 239 -30.22 -31.88 11.21
CA PRO A 239 -30.84 -32.92 10.38
C PRO A 239 -32.35 -33.06 10.59
#